data_AF-A0A420DLF3-F1
#
_entry.id   AF-A0A420DLF3-F1
#
_cell.length_a   1.000
_cell.length_b   1.000
_cell.length_c   1.000
_cell.angle_alpha   90.00
_cell.angle_beta   90.00
_cell.angle_gamma   90.00
#
_symmetry.space_group_name_H-M   'P 1'
#
loop_
_entity.id
_entity.type
_entity.pdbx_description
1 polymer ?
#
loop_
_entity_poly.entity_id
_entity_poly.type
_entity_poly.pdbx_seq_one_letter_code
_entity_poly.pdbx_strand_id
1 'polypeptide(L)'
;MKKHIPLALRIIVAVILIQTLRFKFSAHPDSVYIFTQVGLEPYGRIGIGVLELIAGILLLIPKTVWSGAVLTIGIIGGAIMMHLTQLGIEVNNDGGVLFITAVITFLLALILLFIYRKTIPFIGKKLNF
;
A
#
# COMPACT_ATOMS: atom_id res chain seq x y z
N MET A 1 15.63 17.23 -7.74
CA MET A 1 15.36 15.89 -8.34
C MET A 1 14.68 16.09 -9.68
N LYS A 2 15.13 15.44 -10.75
CA LYS A 2 14.41 15.46 -12.05
C LYS A 2 12.99 14.93 -11.81
N LYS A 3 11.96 15.65 -12.27
CA LYS A 3 10.53 15.35 -12.00
C LYS A 3 10.09 13.92 -12.36
N HIS A 4 10.87 13.23 -13.19
CA HIS A 4 10.61 11.87 -13.67
C HIS A 4 10.75 10.79 -12.59
N ILE A 5 11.70 10.93 -11.65
CA ILE A 5 11.93 9.90 -10.62
C ILE A 5 10.72 9.76 -9.68
N PRO A 6 10.21 10.86 -9.06
CA PRO A 6 9.02 10.76 -8.21
C PRO A 6 7.78 10.26 -8.97
N LEU A 7 7.64 10.61 -10.25
CA LEU A 7 6.54 10.12 -11.08
C LEU A 7 6.61 8.60 -11.28
N ALA A 8 7.79 8.06 -11.61
CA ALA A 8 7.98 6.63 -11.76
C ALA A 8 7.63 5.87 -10.47
N LEU A 9 8.10 6.35 -9.31
CA LEU A 9 7.79 5.74 -8.01
C LEU A 9 6.28 5.71 -7.73
N ARG A 10 5.56 6.80 -8.04
CA ARG A 10 4.10 6.88 -7.88
C ARG A 10 3.39 5.85 -8.74
N ILE A 11 3.80 5.71 -10.00
CA ILE A 11 3.22 4.75 -10.93
C ILE A 11 3.49 3.32 -10.46
N ILE A 12 4.72 3.00 -10.04
CA ILE A 12 5.09 1.66 -9.54
C ILE A 12 4.19 1.27 -8.36
N VAL A 13 4.08 2.13 -7.34
CA VAL A 13 3.26 1.85 -6.16
C VAL A 13 1.79 1.71 -6.53
N ALA A 14 1.26 2.60 -7.37
CA ALA A 14 -0.14 2.54 -7.81
C ALA A 14 -0.43 1.24 -8.58
N VAL A 15 0.47 0.80 -9.46
CA VAL A 15 0.33 -0.46 -10.22
C VAL A 15 0.34 -1.66 -9.27
N ILE A 16 1.24 -1.70 -8.29
CA ILE A 16 1.28 -2.79 -7.30
C ILE A 16 -0.05 -2.84 -6.54
N LEU A 17 -0.53 -1.70 -6.02
CA LEU A 17 -1.83 -1.63 -5.33
C LEU A 17 -2.97 -2.13 -6.22
N ILE A 18 -3.06 -1.65 -7.46
CA ILE A 18 -4.10 -2.07 -8.41
C ILE A 18 -4.03 -3.58 -8.70
N GLN A 19 -2.82 -4.13 -8.80
CA GLN A 19 -2.64 -5.57 -8.99
C GLN A 19 -3.18 -6.37 -7.81
N THR A 20 -2.98 -5.91 -6.56
CA THR A 20 -3.53 -6.61 -5.38
C THR A 20 -5.06 -6.56 -5.33
N LEU A 21 -5.68 -5.51 -5.85
CA LEU A 21 -7.15 -5.38 -5.92
C LEU A 21 -7.82 -6.50 -6.67
N ARG A 22 -7.19 -7.00 -7.75
CA ARG A 22 -7.74 -8.12 -8.52
C ARG A 22 -8.00 -9.31 -7.60
N PHE A 23 -7.03 -9.69 -6.78
CA PHE A 23 -7.16 -10.82 -5.85
C PHE A 23 -8.24 -10.58 -4.80
N LYS A 24 -8.32 -9.35 -4.29
CA LYS A 24 -9.31 -8.98 -3.27
C LYS A 24 -10.71 -8.96 -3.84
N PHE A 25 -10.97 -8.24 -4.92
CA PHE A 25 -12.33 -8.09 -5.46
C PHE A 25 -12.84 -9.33 -6.20
N SER A 26 -11.96 -10.16 -6.77
CA SER A 26 -12.36 -11.43 -7.38
C SER A 26 -12.54 -12.58 -6.39
N ALA A 27 -12.40 -12.32 -5.07
CA ALA A 27 -12.40 -13.34 -4.03
C ALA A 27 -11.44 -14.51 -4.34
N HIS A 28 -10.22 -14.20 -4.78
CA HIS A 28 -9.21 -15.21 -5.07
C HIS A 28 -8.96 -16.08 -3.82
N PRO A 29 -8.79 -17.42 -3.94
CA PRO A 29 -8.64 -18.31 -2.79
C PRO A 29 -7.58 -17.87 -1.79
N ASP A 30 -6.40 -17.44 -2.24
CA ASP A 30 -5.36 -16.92 -1.34
C ASP A 30 -5.79 -15.65 -0.59
N SER A 31 -6.52 -14.75 -1.26
CA SER A 31 -7.03 -13.56 -0.59
C SER A 31 -8.09 -13.91 0.43
N VAL A 32 -9.00 -14.84 0.13
CA VAL A 32 -10.02 -15.29 1.10
C VAL A 32 -9.36 -15.99 2.28
N TYR A 33 -8.36 -16.85 2.02
CA TYR A 33 -7.57 -17.52 3.05
C TYR A 33 -6.92 -16.52 4.01
N ILE A 34 -6.15 -15.56 3.49
CA ILE A 34 -5.47 -14.54 4.29
C ILE A 34 -6.45 -13.78 5.18
N PHE A 35 -7.53 -13.26 4.59
CA PHE A 35 -8.51 -12.47 5.33
C PHE A 35 -9.33 -13.30 6.32
N THR A 36 -9.52 -14.60 6.06
CA THR A 36 -10.14 -15.52 7.02
C THR A 36 -9.21 -15.78 8.20
N GLN A 37 -7.92 -16.03 7.96
CA GLN A 37 -6.94 -16.27 9.01
C GLN A 37 -6.81 -15.10 9.98
N VAL A 38 -6.87 -13.86 9.47
CA VAL A 38 -6.79 -12.66 10.31
C VAL A 38 -8.15 -12.19 10.86
N GLY A 39 -9.23 -12.97 10.63
CA GLY A 39 -10.56 -12.69 11.16
C GLY A 39 -11.27 -11.47 10.54
N LEU A 40 -10.89 -11.09 9.32
CA LEU A 40 -11.39 -9.90 8.63
C LEU A 40 -12.23 -10.20 7.38
N GLU A 41 -12.40 -11.46 7.00
CA GLU A 41 -13.25 -11.84 5.85
C GLU A 41 -14.76 -11.65 6.16
N PRO A 42 -15.59 -11.18 5.21
CA PRO A 42 -15.25 -10.60 3.90
C PRO A 42 -15.06 -9.08 3.93
N TYR A 43 -15.52 -8.42 4.99
CA TYR A 43 -15.62 -6.96 5.05
C TYR A 43 -14.27 -6.27 5.03
N GLY A 44 -13.27 -6.81 5.72
CA GLY A 44 -11.91 -6.31 5.67
C GLY A 44 -11.25 -6.53 4.31
N ARG A 45 -11.50 -7.65 3.63
CA ARG A 45 -10.98 -7.88 2.28
C ARG A 45 -11.48 -6.83 1.30
N ILE A 46 -12.79 -6.61 1.29
CA ILE A 46 -13.43 -5.64 0.40
C ILE A 46 -13.07 -4.20 0.83
N GLY A 47 -13.16 -3.90 2.13
CA GLY A 47 -12.88 -2.59 2.68
C GLY A 47 -11.44 -2.14 2.46
N ILE A 48 -10.45 -3.01 2.74
CA ILE A 48 -9.05 -2.73 2.44
C ILE A 48 -8.84 -2.58 0.93
N GLY A 49 -9.48 -3.42 0.10
CA GLY A 49 -9.42 -3.25 -1.36
C GLY A 49 -9.93 -1.88 -1.82
N VAL A 50 -11.04 -1.38 -1.26
CA VAL A 50 -11.54 -0.02 -1.58
C VAL A 50 -10.52 1.05 -1.13
N LEU A 51 -9.93 0.93 0.05
CA LEU A 51 -8.94 1.87 0.54
C LEU A 51 -7.64 1.85 -0.30
N GLU A 52 -7.20 0.69 -0.76
CA GLU A 52 -6.05 0.53 -1.67
C GLU A 52 -6.34 1.16 -3.04
N LEU A 53 -7.56 1.03 -3.58
CA LEU A 53 -7.98 1.69 -4.80
C LEU A 53 -7.91 3.22 -4.67
N ILE A 54 -8.44 3.74 -3.55
CA ILE A 54 -8.37 5.16 -3.23
C ILE A 54 -6.91 5.61 -3.13
N ALA A 55 -6.06 4.87 -2.42
CA ALA A 55 -4.63 5.17 -2.30
C ALA A 55 -3.94 5.21 -3.69
N GLY A 56 -4.19 4.22 -4.54
CA GLY A 56 -3.67 4.15 -5.91
C GLY A 56 -4.07 5.36 -6.76
N ILE A 57 -5.34 5.77 -6.71
CA ILE A 57 -5.83 6.95 -7.44
C ILE A 57 -5.17 8.24 -6.91
N LEU A 58 -5.11 8.41 -5.57
CA LEU A 58 -4.51 9.59 -4.95
C LEU A 58 -3.02 9.72 -5.29
N LEU A 59 -2.30 8.61 -5.43
CA LEU A 59 -0.89 8.61 -5.86
C LEU A 59 -0.72 9.10 -7.30
N LEU A 60 -1.71 8.93 -8.19
CA LEU A 60 -1.63 9.38 -9.58
C LEU A 60 -1.96 10.88 -9.75
N ILE A 61 -2.65 11.50 -8.80
CA ILE A 61 -2.96 12.94 -8.82
C ILE A 61 -1.87 13.73 -8.06
N PRO A 62 -1.10 14.63 -8.72
CA PRO A 62 0.07 15.28 -8.11
C PRO A 62 -0.19 16.04 -6.79
N LYS A 63 -1.40 16.58 -6.61
CA LYS A 63 -1.78 17.36 -5.42
C LYS A 63 -2.09 16.48 -4.19
N THR A 64 -2.35 15.19 -4.39
CA THR A 64 -2.79 14.24 -3.34
C THR A 64 -1.80 13.11 -3.11
N VAL A 65 -0.58 13.21 -3.65
CA VAL A 65 0.44 12.16 -3.48
C VAL A 65 0.75 11.91 -2.01
N TRP A 66 0.83 12.98 -1.20
CA TRP A 66 1.08 12.85 0.23
C TRP A 66 0.00 12.00 0.92
N SER A 67 -1.27 12.21 0.61
CA SER A 67 -2.38 11.47 1.22
C SER A 67 -2.43 10.04 0.72
N GLY A 68 -2.18 9.81 -0.57
CA GLY A 68 -2.06 8.46 -1.12
C GLY A 68 -0.92 7.67 -0.49
N ALA A 69 0.23 8.32 -0.26
CA ALA A 69 1.38 7.71 0.41
C ALA A 69 1.09 7.38 1.88
N VAL A 70 0.48 8.30 2.64
CA VAL A 70 0.05 8.03 4.03
C VAL A 70 -0.92 6.85 4.11
N LEU A 71 -1.93 6.82 3.24
CA LEU A 71 -2.90 5.74 3.21
C LEU A 71 -2.25 4.40 2.87
N THR A 72 -1.33 4.39 1.88
CA THR A 72 -0.54 3.20 1.52
C THR A 72 0.30 2.71 2.69
N ILE A 73 0.98 3.60 3.41
CA ILE A 73 1.78 3.26 4.60
C ILE A 73 0.90 2.60 5.66
N GLY A 74 -0.29 3.15 5.95
CA GLY A 74 -1.19 2.58 6.94
C GLY A 74 -1.68 1.18 6.58
N ILE A 75 -2.14 1.01 5.34
CA ILE A 75 -2.68 -0.27 4.85
C ILE A 75 -1.58 -1.34 4.77
N ILE A 76 -0.48 -1.03 4.07
CA ILE A 76 0.60 -1.99 3.83
C ILE A 76 1.38 -2.25 5.11
N GLY A 77 1.50 -1.26 6.01
CA GLY A 77 2.03 -1.46 7.35
C GLY A 77 1.19 -2.45 8.15
N GLY A 78 -0.15 -2.35 8.09
CA GLY A 78 -1.05 -3.35 8.64
C GLY A 78 -0.83 -4.74 8.04
N ALA A 79 -0.67 -4.84 6.72
CA ALA A 79 -0.36 -6.10 6.04
C ALA A 79 0.95 -6.72 6.52
N ILE A 80 2.02 -5.93 6.64
CA ILE A 80 3.31 -6.38 7.17
C ILE A 80 3.15 -6.91 8.60
N MET A 81 2.42 -6.18 9.46
CA MET A 81 2.17 -6.63 10.83
C MET A 81 1.41 -7.96 10.88
N MET A 82 0.41 -8.17 10.02
CA MET A 82 -0.31 -9.45 9.93
C MET A 82 0.62 -10.59 9.50
N HIS A 83 1.54 -10.34 8.54
CA HIS A 83 2.57 -11.32 8.17
C HIS A 83 3.51 -11.66 9.32
N LEU A 84 3.98 -10.66 10.06
CA LEU A 84 4.92 -10.87 11.17
C LEU A 84 4.29 -11.52 12.42
N THR A 85 2.96 -11.53 12.53
CA THR A 85 2.27 -11.98 13.75
C THR A 85 1.36 -13.20 13.55
N GLN A 86 0.62 -13.29 12.45
CA GLN A 86 -0.43 -14.30 12.27
C GLN A 86 -0.22 -15.19 11.04
N LEU A 87 0.32 -14.66 9.94
CA LEU A 87 0.40 -15.39 8.67
C LEU A 87 1.75 -16.07 8.43
N GLY A 88 2.84 -15.45 8.88
CA GLY A 88 4.21 -15.81 8.49
C GLY A 88 4.66 -15.10 7.21
N ILE A 89 5.94 -15.28 6.87
CA ILE A 89 6.55 -14.68 5.67
C ILE A 89 5.98 -15.31 4.39
N GLU A 90 5.80 -16.64 4.40
CA GLU A 90 5.32 -17.42 3.27
C GLU A 90 3.87 -17.85 3.52
N VAL A 91 3.03 -17.68 2.50
CA VAL A 91 1.60 -18.05 2.54
C VAL A 91 1.31 -18.95 1.34
N ASN A 92 0.70 -20.12 1.56
CA ASN A 92 0.33 -21.07 0.51
C ASN A 92 1.49 -21.44 -0.45
N ASN A 93 2.70 -21.56 0.07
CA ASN A 93 3.92 -21.84 -0.70
C ASN A 93 4.25 -20.77 -1.77
N ASP A 94 3.91 -19.50 -1.53
CA ASP A 94 4.21 -18.38 -2.42
C ASP A 94 5.69 -17.95 -2.42
N GLY A 95 6.56 -18.63 -1.66
CA GLY A 95 7.97 -18.26 -1.52
C GLY A 95 8.21 -16.89 -0.89
N GLY A 96 7.22 -16.32 -0.19
CA GLY A 96 7.30 -15.02 0.47
C GLY A 96 7.05 -13.82 -0.45
N VAL A 97 6.54 -14.04 -1.65
CA VAL A 97 6.26 -13.00 -2.65
C VAL A 97 5.34 -11.92 -2.08
N LEU A 98 4.28 -12.29 -1.36
CA LEU A 98 3.33 -11.33 -0.79
C LEU A 98 4.00 -10.44 0.27
N PHE A 99 4.76 -11.03 1.19
CA PHE A 99 5.46 -10.29 2.23
C PHE A 99 6.53 -9.35 1.65
N ILE A 100 7.37 -9.84 0.74
CA ILE A 100 8.43 -9.03 0.11
C ILE A 100 7.81 -7.86 -0.67
N THR A 101 6.73 -8.11 -1.43
CA THR A 101 6.01 -7.07 -2.16
C THR A 101 5.45 -6.02 -1.20
N ALA A 102 4.89 -6.43 -0.06
CA ALA A 102 4.42 -5.52 0.97
C ALA A 102 5.55 -4.64 1.53
N VAL A 103 6.70 -5.24 1.88
CA VAL A 103 7.87 -4.49 2.40
C VAL A 103 8.39 -3.48 1.36
N ILE A 104 8.57 -3.90 0.11
CA ILE A 104 9.02 -3.00 -0.97
C ILE A 104 8.03 -1.85 -1.15
N THR A 105 6.73 -2.15 -1.24
CA THR A 105 5.69 -1.14 -1.42
C THR A 105 5.66 -0.14 -0.27
N PHE A 106 5.83 -0.62 0.98
CA PHE A 106 5.90 0.21 2.17
C PHE A 106 7.09 1.17 2.13
N LEU A 107 8.28 0.68 1.78
CA LEU A 107 9.49 1.51 1.65
C LEU A 107 9.33 2.56 0.54
N LEU A 108 8.76 2.18 -0.60
CA LEU A 108 8.48 3.11 -1.69
C LEU A 108 7.47 4.19 -1.26
N ALA A 109 6.43 3.81 -0.51
CA ALA A 109 5.46 4.75 0.03
C ALA A 109 6.08 5.71 1.06
N LEU A 110 7.00 5.25 1.91
CA LEU A 110 7.78 6.11 2.81
C LEU A 110 8.64 7.11 2.04
N ILE A 111 9.33 6.66 0.99
CA ILE A 111 10.12 7.53 0.12
C ILE A 111 9.22 8.58 -0.55
N LEU A 112 8.05 8.19 -1.06
CA LEU A 112 7.09 9.11 -1.65
C LEU A 112 6.58 10.13 -0.64
N LEU A 113 6.19 9.68 0.56
CA LEU A 113 5.75 10.59 1.61
C LEU A 113 6.87 11.57 1.97
N PHE A 114 8.11 11.10 2.09
CA PHE A 114 9.26 11.97 2.33
C PHE A 114 9.43 13.01 1.21
N ILE A 115 9.42 12.60 -0.06
CA ILE A 115 9.56 13.53 -1.21
C ILE A 115 8.44 14.58 -1.21
N TYR A 116 7.20 14.16 -0.92
CA TYR A 116 6.01 15.02 -0.96
C TYR A 116 5.62 15.63 0.40
N ARG A 117 6.43 15.47 1.45
CA ARG A 117 6.10 15.95 2.82
C ARG A 117 5.76 17.44 2.88
N LYS A 118 6.38 18.26 2.02
CA LYS A 118 6.15 19.71 1.96
C LYS A 118 4.79 20.08 1.35
N THR A 119 4.11 19.15 0.68
CA THR A 119 2.77 19.35 0.11
C THR A 119 1.66 18.98 1.08
N ILE A 120 1.99 18.41 2.26
CA ILE A 120 1.01 18.13 3.32
C ILE A 120 0.38 19.46 3.78
N PRO A 121 -0.96 19.60 3.72
CA PRO A 121 -1.64 20.79 4.20
C PRO A 121 -1.28 21.10 5.67
N PHE A 122 -1.14 22.39 5.99
CA PHE A 122 -0.91 22.94 7.35
C PHE A 122 0.45 22.60 8.01
N ILE A 123 0.99 21.40 7.82
CA ILE A 123 2.23 20.93 8.46
C ILE A 123 3.42 20.96 7.51
N GLY A 124 3.21 20.67 6.22
CA GLY A 124 4.30 20.47 5.26
C GLY A 124 5.25 21.66 5.12
N LYS A 125 4.73 22.89 5.20
CA LYS A 125 5.53 24.13 5.15
C LYS A 125 6.42 24.35 6.39
N LYS A 126 6.12 23.68 7.50
CA LYS A 126 6.88 23.76 8.76
C LYS A 126 7.97 22.69 8.87
N LEU A 127 8.00 21.72 7.95
CA LEU A 127 9.01 20.67 7.92
C LEU A 127 10.30 21.22 7.27
N ASN A 128 11.29 21.53 8.11
CA ASN A 128 12.58 22.12 7.70
C ASN A 128 13.65 21.11 7.28
N PHE A 129 13.42 19.81 7.53
CA PHE A 129 14.27 18.73 7.05
C PHE A 129 13.75 18.19 5.73
#